data_AF-A0A3M1F736-F1
#
_entry.id   AF-A0A3M1F736-F1
#
_cell.length_a   1.000
_cell.length_b   1.000
_cell.length_c   1.000
_cell.angle_alpha   90.00
_cell.angle_beta   90.00
_cell.angle_gamma   90.00
#
_symmetry.space_group_name_H-M   'P 1'
#
loop_
_entity.id
_entity.type
_entity.pdbx_description
1 polymer ?
#
loop_
_entity_poly.entity_id
_entity_poly.type
_entity_poly.pdbx_seq_one_letter_code
_entity_poly.pdbx_strand_id
1 'polypeptide(L)'
;CFQNLLPSLRGEDRSRALYHGLAAVASDTAGWPPRFPVQPLPDGNPGLATLKEWFRRFIMVRDAEGAERCIITALEAGATAQEMADILFTAVTDFRYIDVGHPLDFTNKAFEALDLVGWEQAPGVLTSLIPGYAMARRMEESNAWRNPIDLVDVLQAAFEQLPYALHEGAERRGHWQGRSELVSLLLADDPHGSVAGLLDALRAGASPVELAGTVAYAAALRIARFHTSNEFGDWDTALHTFTFANGVHQGLRRLAGYAPPEGYPLLLRGVFDAAMSVYLDRFLNIPPARLPEPVSHTGQAPALPDLASLLDRQQQVNQAGAAVADYLFRGGDADALRAEL
;
A
#
# COMPACT_ATOMS: atom_id res chain seq x y z
N CYS A 1 9.81 -7.01 1.05
CA CYS A 1 10.84 -7.01 -0.02
C CYS A 1 11.24 -5.56 -0.33
N PHE A 2 12.50 -5.18 -0.05
CA PHE A 2 13.07 -3.86 -0.34
C PHE A 2 13.96 -3.88 -1.60
N GLN A 3 13.81 -4.88 -2.46
CA GLN A 3 14.67 -5.08 -3.64
C GLN A 3 14.65 -3.89 -4.60
N ASN A 4 13.57 -3.11 -4.63
CA ASN A 4 13.48 -1.87 -5.43
C ASN A 4 14.48 -0.78 -4.97
N LEU A 5 15.11 -0.93 -3.80
CA LEU A 5 16.21 -0.08 -3.34
C LEU A 5 17.57 -0.54 -3.86
N LEU A 6 17.71 -1.77 -4.37
CA LEU A 6 18.98 -2.31 -4.85
C LEU A 6 19.66 -1.42 -5.92
N PRO A 7 18.95 -0.82 -6.90
CA PRO A 7 19.55 0.11 -7.84
C PRO A 7 20.11 1.37 -7.17
N SER A 8 19.52 1.79 -6.05
CA SER A 8 19.95 2.96 -5.27
C SER A 8 21.16 2.66 -4.38
N LEU A 9 21.41 1.40 -4.01
CA LEU A 9 22.58 1.04 -3.20
C LEU A 9 23.90 1.21 -3.96
N ARG A 10 24.95 1.58 -3.21
CA ARG A 10 26.35 1.58 -3.69
C ARG A 10 26.76 0.17 -4.12
N GLY A 11 27.69 0.07 -5.08
CA GLY A 11 28.07 -1.20 -5.68
C GLY A 11 28.55 -2.23 -4.65
N GLU A 12 29.33 -1.78 -3.68
CA GLU A 12 29.87 -2.56 -2.56
C GLU A 12 28.80 -3.09 -1.61
N ASP A 13 27.67 -2.38 -1.42
CA ASP A 13 26.63 -2.74 -0.45
C ASP A 13 25.62 -3.73 -1.01
N ARG A 14 25.49 -3.85 -2.33
CA ARG A 14 24.53 -4.73 -2.99
C ARG A 14 24.69 -6.20 -2.59
N SER A 15 25.93 -6.70 -2.61
CA SER A 15 26.22 -8.09 -2.24
C SER A 15 25.88 -8.37 -0.77
N ARG A 16 26.13 -7.40 0.11
CA ARG A 16 25.79 -7.50 1.54
C ARG A 16 24.29 -7.50 1.76
N ALA A 17 23.55 -6.61 1.08
CA ALA A 17 22.10 -6.58 1.15
C ALA A 17 21.46 -7.90 0.68
N LEU A 18 21.93 -8.46 -0.44
CA LEU A 18 21.48 -9.75 -0.95
C LEU A 18 21.80 -10.90 0.01
N TYR A 19 22.99 -10.90 0.61
CA TYR A 19 23.37 -11.91 1.60
C TYR A 19 22.46 -11.86 2.83
N HIS A 20 22.17 -10.67 3.38
CA HIS A 20 21.25 -10.53 4.50
C HIS A 20 19.83 -10.98 4.14
N GLY A 21 19.35 -10.64 2.94
CA GLY A 21 18.06 -11.11 2.44
C GLY A 21 17.99 -12.63 2.35
N LEU A 22 19.02 -13.27 1.78
CA LEU A 22 19.11 -14.73 1.68
C LEU A 22 19.17 -15.38 3.07
N ALA A 23 19.96 -14.83 4.00
CA ALA A 23 20.07 -15.34 5.35
C ALA A 23 18.74 -15.26 6.11
N ALA A 24 17.99 -14.15 5.96
CA ALA A 24 16.68 -13.97 6.56
C ALA A 24 15.67 -15.00 6.02
N VAL A 25 15.60 -15.18 4.69
CA VAL A 25 14.73 -16.19 4.06
C VAL A 25 15.13 -17.60 4.45
N ALA A 26 16.43 -17.92 4.47
CA ALA A 26 16.91 -19.23 4.90
C ALA A 26 16.53 -19.51 6.36
N SER A 27 16.67 -18.53 7.25
CA SER A 27 16.25 -18.67 8.66
C SER A 27 14.75 -18.85 8.80
N ASP A 28 13.93 -18.13 8.03
CA ASP A 28 12.48 -18.19 8.09
C ASP A 28 11.94 -19.52 7.57
N THR A 29 12.59 -20.10 6.55
CA THR A 29 12.19 -21.34 5.88
C THR A 29 12.87 -22.60 6.42
N ALA A 30 13.89 -22.47 7.28
CA ALA A 30 14.61 -23.60 7.82
C ALA A 30 13.70 -24.54 8.62
N GLY A 31 13.66 -25.82 8.23
CA GLY A 31 12.87 -26.85 8.91
C GLY A 31 11.39 -26.87 8.52
N TRP A 32 10.93 -26.00 7.63
CA TRP A 32 9.56 -26.06 7.12
C TRP A 32 9.37 -27.19 6.09
N PRO A 33 8.22 -27.87 6.10
CA PRO A 33 7.90 -28.87 5.09
C PRO A 33 7.77 -28.23 3.69
N PRO A 34 8.04 -29.00 2.61
CA PRO A 34 7.81 -28.50 1.27
C PRO A 34 6.33 -28.19 1.05
N ARG A 35 6.05 -27.11 0.31
CA ARG A 35 4.70 -26.78 -0.15
C ARG A 35 4.32 -27.70 -1.32
N PHE A 36 3.15 -28.32 -1.24
CA PHE A 36 2.59 -29.10 -2.35
C PHE A 36 1.75 -28.18 -3.25
N PRO A 37 2.01 -28.14 -4.57
CA PRO A 37 1.23 -27.31 -5.48
C PRO A 37 -0.18 -27.88 -5.67
N VAL A 38 -1.17 -26.99 -5.77
CA VAL A 38 -2.53 -27.38 -6.18
C VAL A 38 -2.62 -27.49 -7.70
N GLN A 39 -3.49 -28.36 -8.18
CA GLN A 39 -3.83 -28.47 -9.61
C GLN A 39 -4.81 -27.36 -10.01
N PRO A 40 -4.93 -26.99 -11.30
CA PRO A 40 -5.99 -26.08 -11.75
C PRO A 40 -7.40 -26.59 -11.39
N LEU A 41 -8.40 -25.72 -11.58
CA LEU A 41 -9.80 -26.11 -11.49
C LEU A 41 -10.13 -27.21 -12.51
N PRO A 42 -10.95 -28.20 -12.15
CA PRO A 42 -11.35 -29.26 -13.08
C PRO A 42 -12.18 -28.68 -14.23
N ASP A 43 -11.97 -29.20 -15.45
CA ASP A 43 -12.72 -28.99 -16.70
C ASP A 43 -13.51 -27.68 -16.86
N GLY A 44 -13.13 -26.84 -17.84
CA GLY A 44 -14.03 -25.78 -18.30
C GLY A 44 -13.42 -24.52 -18.92
N ASN A 45 -12.08 -24.41 -18.94
CA ASN A 45 -11.32 -23.21 -19.36
C ASN A 45 -12.11 -21.89 -19.16
N PRO A 46 -12.53 -21.61 -17.91
CA PRO A 46 -13.42 -20.49 -17.63
C PRO A 46 -12.75 -19.18 -18.05
N GLY A 47 -13.55 -18.25 -18.58
CA GLY A 47 -13.05 -16.92 -18.90
C GLY A 47 -12.55 -16.18 -17.66
N LEU A 48 -11.63 -15.24 -17.85
CA LEU A 48 -11.00 -14.48 -16.76
C LEU A 48 -12.02 -13.78 -15.85
N ALA A 49 -13.10 -13.23 -16.40
CA ALA A 49 -14.16 -12.60 -15.63
C ALA A 49 -14.84 -13.59 -14.66
N THR A 50 -15.06 -14.83 -15.09
CA THR A 50 -15.61 -15.90 -14.25
C THR A 50 -14.61 -16.31 -13.18
N LEU A 51 -13.32 -16.43 -13.53
CA LEU A 51 -12.25 -16.72 -12.56
C LEU A 51 -12.13 -15.62 -11.49
N LYS A 52 -12.25 -14.35 -11.88
CA LYS A 52 -12.28 -13.21 -10.96
C LYS A 52 -13.44 -13.32 -9.98
N GLU A 53 -14.64 -13.61 -10.47
CA GLU A 53 -15.83 -13.78 -9.62
C GLU A 53 -15.69 -14.97 -8.65
N TRP A 54 -15.24 -16.12 -9.16
CA TRP A 54 -15.03 -17.32 -8.34
C TRP A 54 -13.95 -17.09 -7.29
N PHE A 55 -12.84 -16.45 -7.66
CA PHE A 55 -11.78 -16.10 -6.72
C PHE A 55 -12.32 -15.25 -5.56
N ARG A 56 -13.06 -14.18 -5.86
CA ARG A 56 -13.72 -13.35 -4.85
C ARG A 56 -14.67 -14.16 -3.96
N ARG A 57 -15.46 -15.07 -4.55
CA ARG A 57 -16.37 -15.95 -3.82
C ARG A 57 -15.62 -16.90 -2.88
N PHE A 58 -14.53 -17.51 -3.33
CA PHE A 58 -13.67 -18.38 -2.52
C PHE A 58 -13.07 -17.62 -1.34
N ILE A 59 -12.54 -16.42 -1.56
CA ILE A 59 -12.05 -15.56 -0.45
C ILE A 59 -13.19 -15.22 0.52
N MET A 60 -14.38 -14.89 0.02
CA MET A 60 -15.53 -14.57 0.87
C MET A 60 -15.92 -15.72 1.80
N VAL A 61 -15.90 -16.95 1.31
CA VAL A 61 -16.23 -18.16 2.09
C VAL A 61 -15.00 -18.82 2.72
N ARG A 62 -13.84 -18.16 2.66
CA ARG A 62 -12.57 -18.61 3.23
C ARG A 62 -12.07 -19.96 2.69
N ASP A 63 -12.39 -20.28 1.44
CA ASP A 63 -11.91 -21.46 0.73
C ASP A 63 -10.54 -21.19 0.09
N ALA A 64 -9.48 -21.49 0.84
CA ALA A 64 -8.10 -21.27 0.39
C ALA A 64 -7.74 -22.17 -0.80
N GLU A 65 -8.18 -23.43 -0.80
CA GLU A 65 -7.83 -24.34 -1.90
C GLU A 65 -8.50 -23.89 -3.20
N GLY A 66 -9.82 -23.59 -3.19
CA GLY A 66 -10.52 -23.08 -4.35
C GLY A 66 -9.89 -21.79 -4.91
N ALA A 67 -9.49 -20.88 -4.02
CA ALA A 67 -8.79 -19.64 -4.40
C ALA A 67 -7.42 -19.89 -5.04
N GLU A 68 -6.61 -20.82 -4.50
CA GLU A 68 -5.33 -21.19 -5.12
C GLU A 68 -5.53 -21.81 -6.51
N ARG A 69 -6.51 -22.71 -6.64
CA ARG A 69 -6.83 -23.34 -7.94
C ARG A 69 -7.27 -22.30 -8.97
N CYS A 70 -8.02 -21.28 -8.58
CA CYS A 70 -8.38 -20.14 -9.44
C CYS A 70 -7.14 -19.43 -9.99
N ILE A 71 -6.14 -19.14 -9.13
CA ILE A 71 -4.89 -18.50 -9.55
C ILE A 71 -4.16 -19.37 -10.57
N ILE A 72 -3.97 -20.67 -10.28
CA ILE A 72 -3.28 -21.58 -11.18
C ILE A 72 -4.00 -21.66 -12.53
N THR A 73 -5.33 -21.77 -12.51
CA THR A 73 -6.14 -21.82 -13.75
C THR A 73 -5.97 -20.56 -14.58
N ALA A 74 -5.99 -19.37 -13.96
CA ALA A 74 -5.80 -18.10 -14.67
C ALA A 74 -4.40 -18.00 -15.30
N LEU A 75 -3.36 -18.37 -14.57
CA LEU A 75 -1.98 -18.35 -15.05
C LEU A 75 -1.77 -19.34 -16.21
N GLU A 76 -2.29 -20.56 -16.11
CA GLU A 76 -2.21 -21.56 -17.19
C GLU A 76 -3.01 -21.14 -18.44
N ALA A 77 -4.10 -20.39 -18.26
CA ALA A 77 -4.87 -19.78 -19.35
C ALA A 77 -4.17 -18.56 -19.98
N GLY A 78 -2.99 -18.15 -19.48
CA GLY A 78 -2.19 -17.06 -20.02
C GLY A 78 -2.57 -15.68 -19.50
N ALA A 79 -3.19 -15.57 -18.32
CA ALA A 79 -3.50 -14.29 -17.71
C ALA A 79 -2.24 -13.43 -17.54
N THR A 80 -2.33 -12.18 -17.98
CA THR A 80 -1.26 -11.19 -17.88
C THR A 80 -1.07 -10.70 -16.44
N ALA A 81 0.03 -9.99 -16.22
CA ALA A 81 0.30 -9.32 -14.94
C ALA A 81 -0.82 -8.36 -14.52
N GLN A 82 -1.40 -7.59 -15.45
CA GLN A 82 -2.46 -6.65 -15.12
C GLN A 82 -3.78 -7.36 -14.77
N GLU A 83 -4.09 -8.44 -15.48
CA GLU A 83 -5.27 -9.27 -15.21
C GLU A 83 -5.19 -9.97 -13.86
N MET A 84 -4.02 -10.54 -13.52
CA MET A 84 -3.79 -11.12 -12.19
C MET A 84 -3.84 -10.05 -11.09
N ALA A 85 -3.32 -8.85 -11.34
CA ALA A 85 -3.41 -7.72 -10.41
C ALA A 85 -4.88 -7.34 -10.17
N ASP A 86 -5.69 -7.26 -11.22
CA ASP A 86 -7.12 -6.95 -11.12
C ASP A 86 -7.87 -7.99 -10.29
N ILE A 87 -7.62 -9.29 -10.50
CA ILE A 87 -8.22 -10.36 -9.71
C ILE A 87 -7.88 -10.22 -8.21
N LEU A 88 -6.59 -10.15 -7.90
CA LEU A 88 -6.10 -10.14 -6.52
C LEU A 88 -6.49 -8.87 -5.77
N PHE A 89 -6.24 -7.70 -6.38
CA PHE A 89 -6.58 -6.42 -5.75
C PHE A 89 -8.08 -6.17 -5.64
N THR A 90 -8.89 -6.75 -6.52
CA THR A 90 -10.35 -6.71 -6.34
C THR A 90 -10.75 -7.49 -5.09
N ALA A 91 -10.30 -8.74 -4.95
CA ALA A 91 -10.71 -9.57 -3.82
C ALA A 91 -10.19 -9.03 -2.48
N VAL A 92 -8.97 -8.50 -2.42
CA VAL A 92 -8.41 -7.94 -1.18
C VAL A 92 -9.17 -6.71 -0.70
N THR A 93 -9.84 -5.99 -1.62
CA THR A 93 -10.63 -4.79 -1.34
C THR A 93 -12.14 -5.04 -1.35
N ASP A 94 -12.60 -6.29 -1.35
CA ASP A 94 -14.00 -6.61 -1.08
C ASP A 94 -14.35 -6.45 0.41
N PHE A 95 -13.38 -6.65 1.29
CA PHE A 95 -13.49 -6.50 2.75
C PHE A 95 -12.62 -5.36 3.25
N ARG A 96 -13.07 -4.60 4.25
CA ARG A 96 -12.32 -3.40 4.69
C ARG A 96 -11.03 -3.75 5.40
N TYR A 97 -9.92 -3.23 4.87
CA TYR A 97 -8.61 -3.15 5.52
C TYR A 97 -8.17 -4.45 6.21
N ILE A 98 -8.37 -5.60 5.55
CA ILE A 98 -8.21 -6.92 6.16
C ILE A 98 -6.80 -7.12 6.73
N ASP A 99 -6.73 -7.73 7.92
CA ASP A 99 -5.50 -7.88 8.70
C ASP A 99 -4.60 -6.64 8.66
N VAL A 100 -5.19 -5.48 8.95
CA VAL A 100 -4.53 -4.17 8.98
C VAL A 100 -3.74 -3.82 7.71
N GLY A 101 -4.17 -4.36 6.56
CA GLY A 101 -3.61 -4.06 5.25
C GLY A 101 -2.53 -5.04 4.75
N HIS A 102 -2.08 -5.99 5.57
CA HIS A 102 -0.99 -6.90 5.19
C HIS A 102 -1.21 -7.69 3.89
N PRO A 103 -2.41 -8.25 3.63
CA PRO A 103 -2.62 -9.01 2.39
C PRO A 103 -2.45 -8.14 1.13
N LEU A 104 -2.86 -6.86 1.19
CA LEU A 104 -2.67 -5.93 0.07
C LEU A 104 -1.19 -5.57 -0.11
N ASP A 105 -0.49 -5.29 0.98
CA ASP A 105 0.94 -4.99 0.96
C ASP A 105 1.77 -6.13 0.39
N PHE A 106 1.53 -7.35 0.87
CA PHE A 106 2.20 -8.54 0.37
C PHE A 106 1.85 -8.84 -1.08
N THR A 107 0.63 -8.53 -1.50
CA THR A 107 0.26 -8.61 -2.92
C THR A 107 1.10 -7.64 -3.74
N ASN A 108 1.15 -6.36 -3.37
CA ASN A 108 2.01 -5.41 -4.09
C ASN A 108 3.49 -5.87 -4.14
N LYS A 109 4.02 -6.38 -3.02
CA LYS A 109 5.40 -6.90 -2.94
C LYS A 109 5.63 -8.18 -3.74
N ALA A 110 4.63 -9.05 -3.84
CA ALA A 110 4.71 -10.25 -4.66
C ALA A 110 4.84 -9.90 -6.14
N PHE A 111 4.06 -8.94 -6.63
CA PHE A 111 4.20 -8.49 -8.01
C PHE A 111 5.52 -7.74 -8.24
N GLU A 112 5.95 -6.86 -7.33
CA GLU A 112 7.29 -6.23 -7.42
C GLU A 112 8.41 -7.28 -7.49
N ALA A 113 8.28 -8.38 -6.73
CA ALA A 113 9.23 -9.49 -6.80
C ALA A 113 9.17 -10.21 -8.15
N LEU A 114 7.98 -10.51 -8.67
CA LEU A 114 7.79 -11.17 -9.98
C LEU A 114 8.29 -10.33 -11.15
N ASP A 115 8.13 -9.01 -11.08
CA ASP A 115 8.66 -8.08 -12.07
C ASP A 115 10.21 -8.14 -12.16
N LEU A 116 10.87 -8.65 -11.11
CA LEU A 116 12.32 -8.78 -11.02
C LEU A 116 12.83 -10.21 -11.29
N VAL A 117 12.19 -11.22 -10.69
CA VAL A 117 12.66 -12.61 -10.77
C VAL A 117 12.07 -13.38 -11.94
N GLY A 118 11.06 -12.84 -12.60
CA GLY A 118 10.36 -13.48 -13.70
C GLY A 118 8.99 -14.06 -13.31
N TRP A 119 8.05 -13.97 -14.25
CA TRP A 119 6.66 -14.38 -14.07
C TRP A 119 6.45 -15.91 -14.13
N GLU A 120 7.45 -16.68 -14.53
CA GLU A 120 7.46 -18.13 -14.41
C GLU A 120 7.36 -18.61 -12.95
N GLN A 121 7.71 -17.75 -11.99
CA GLN A 121 7.57 -18.02 -10.56
C GLN A 121 6.17 -17.69 -10.01
N ALA A 122 5.29 -17.08 -10.82
CA ALA A 122 3.97 -16.61 -10.40
C ALA A 122 3.10 -17.68 -9.74
N PRO A 123 3.05 -18.95 -10.19
CA PRO A 123 2.26 -19.98 -9.53
C PRO A 123 2.58 -20.08 -8.03
N GLY A 124 3.85 -20.25 -7.66
CA GLY A 124 4.24 -20.39 -6.26
C GLY A 124 4.11 -19.08 -5.47
N VAL A 125 4.49 -17.95 -6.08
CA VAL A 125 4.45 -16.64 -5.42
C VAL A 125 3.01 -16.18 -5.16
N LEU A 126 2.13 -16.23 -6.15
CA LEU A 126 0.76 -15.73 -5.99
C LEU A 126 -0.10 -16.66 -5.12
N THR A 127 0.05 -17.99 -5.22
CA THR A 127 -0.67 -18.89 -4.31
C THR A 127 -0.19 -18.78 -2.86
N SER A 128 1.05 -18.33 -2.63
CA SER A 128 1.57 -18.09 -1.28
C SER A 128 0.80 -17.02 -0.49
N LEU A 129 0.11 -16.12 -1.19
CA LEU A 129 -0.68 -15.06 -0.60
C LEU A 129 -2.00 -15.56 -0.01
N ILE A 130 -2.54 -16.66 -0.52
CA ILE A 130 -3.93 -17.06 -0.28
C ILE A 130 -4.29 -17.30 1.18
N PRO A 131 -3.44 -17.93 2.02
CA PRO A 131 -3.72 -18.02 3.44
C PRO A 131 -3.99 -16.64 4.07
N GLY A 132 -3.22 -15.62 3.67
CA GLY A 132 -3.38 -14.24 4.13
C GLY A 132 -4.67 -13.59 3.65
N TYR A 133 -5.26 -14.03 2.54
CA TYR A 133 -6.58 -13.54 2.09
C TYR A 133 -7.72 -14.27 2.80
N ALA A 134 -7.69 -15.61 2.76
CA ALA A 134 -8.78 -16.45 3.22
C ALA A 134 -8.94 -16.40 4.74
N MET A 135 -7.83 -16.28 5.50
CA MET A 135 -7.84 -16.31 6.96
C MET A 135 -7.87 -14.92 7.61
N ALA A 136 -7.89 -13.85 6.82
CA ALA A 136 -7.76 -12.52 7.39
C ALA A 136 -8.90 -12.14 8.33
N ARG A 137 -8.57 -11.37 9.37
CA ARG A 137 -9.57 -10.61 10.12
C ARG A 137 -10.07 -9.47 9.26
N ARG A 138 -11.38 -9.22 9.27
CA ARG A 138 -11.98 -8.13 8.51
C ARG A 138 -12.16 -6.94 9.43
N MET A 139 -11.55 -5.80 9.12
CA MET A 139 -11.57 -4.67 10.05
C MET A 139 -12.96 -4.03 10.14
N GLU A 140 -13.82 -4.23 9.14
CA GLU A 140 -15.25 -3.91 9.21
C GLU A 140 -16.02 -4.64 10.32
N GLU A 141 -15.48 -5.70 10.92
CA GLU A 141 -16.07 -6.40 12.06
C GLU A 141 -15.53 -5.85 13.40
N SER A 142 -14.53 -4.97 13.36
CA SER A 142 -13.86 -4.47 14.56
C SER A 142 -14.58 -3.27 15.18
N ASN A 143 -14.49 -3.15 16.51
CA ASN A 143 -15.09 -2.03 17.22
C ASN A 143 -14.52 -0.67 16.77
N ALA A 144 -13.22 -0.60 16.48
CA ALA A 144 -12.56 0.65 16.08
C ALA A 144 -13.12 1.21 14.75
N TRP A 145 -13.60 0.35 13.86
CA TRP A 145 -14.19 0.76 12.58
C TRP A 145 -15.70 0.99 12.65
N ARG A 146 -16.37 0.49 13.69
CA ARG A 146 -17.83 0.58 13.86
C ARG A 146 -18.27 1.63 14.87
N ASN A 147 -17.38 2.08 15.75
CA ASN A 147 -17.70 3.00 16.84
C ASN A 147 -16.57 4.03 17.09
N PRO A 148 -16.90 5.27 17.50
CA PRO A 148 -18.26 5.81 17.70
C PRO A 148 -18.95 6.23 16.40
N ILE A 149 -18.18 6.36 15.31
CA ILE A 149 -18.68 6.59 13.96
C ILE A 149 -18.54 5.25 13.23
N ASP A 150 -19.61 4.79 12.57
CA ASP A 150 -19.54 3.60 11.73
C ASP A 150 -18.87 3.95 10.40
N LEU A 151 -17.54 3.75 10.33
CA LEU A 151 -16.75 4.04 9.14
C LEU A 151 -17.14 3.14 7.97
N VAL A 152 -17.65 1.94 8.25
CA VAL A 152 -18.06 1.00 7.19
C VAL A 152 -19.31 1.53 6.49
N ASP A 153 -20.28 2.05 7.23
CA ASP A 153 -21.47 2.66 6.66
C ASP A 153 -21.12 3.91 5.83
N VAL A 154 -20.18 4.73 6.31
CA VAL A 154 -19.65 5.89 5.55
C VAL A 154 -19.04 5.43 4.22
N LEU A 155 -18.24 4.36 4.24
CA LEU A 155 -17.60 3.82 3.04
C LEU A 155 -18.61 3.21 2.06
N GLN A 156 -19.61 2.48 2.56
CA GLN A 156 -20.66 1.91 1.71
C GLN A 156 -21.41 3.00 0.93
N ALA A 157 -21.83 4.07 1.61
CA ALA A 157 -22.46 5.22 0.97
C ALA A 157 -21.54 5.92 -0.05
N ALA A 158 -20.22 5.91 0.16
CA ALA A 158 -19.26 6.45 -0.79
C ALA A 158 -19.11 5.56 -2.03
N PHE A 159 -19.09 4.23 -1.85
CA PHE A 159 -18.93 3.28 -2.94
C PHE A 159 -20.12 3.26 -3.89
N GLU A 160 -21.33 3.57 -3.41
CA GLU A 160 -22.50 3.81 -4.26
C GLU A 160 -22.34 5.04 -5.16
N GLN A 161 -21.64 6.08 -4.69
CA GLN A 161 -21.40 7.31 -5.44
C GLN A 161 -20.19 7.24 -6.36
N LEU A 162 -19.27 6.30 -6.12
CA LEU A 162 -17.97 6.23 -6.76
C LEU A 162 -18.03 6.17 -8.31
N PRO A 163 -18.89 5.34 -8.94
CA PRO A 163 -19.00 5.30 -10.40
C PRO A 163 -19.47 6.64 -10.98
N TYR A 164 -20.38 7.34 -10.30
CA TYR A 164 -20.90 8.63 -10.74
C TYR A 164 -19.84 9.74 -10.62
N ALA A 165 -19.09 9.77 -9.51
CA ALA A 165 -18.01 10.74 -9.32
C ALA A 165 -16.92 10.59 -10.39
N LEU A 166 -16.56 9.34 -10.74
CA LEU A 166 -15.61 9.05 -11.82
C LEU A 166 -16.14 9.46 -13.20
N HIS A 167 -17.43 9.25 -13.47
CA HIS A 167 -18.07 9.66 -14.72
C HIS A 167 -18.11 11.19 -14.85
N GLU A 168 -18.53 11.89 -13.80
CA GLU A 168 -18.63 13.35 -13.78
C GLU A 168 -17.27 14.02 -14.00
N GLY A 169 -16.20 13.48 -13.40
CA GLY A 169 -14.84 13.99 -13.56
C GLY A 169 -14.11 13.53 -14.82
N ALA A 170 -14.71 12.66 -15.64
CA ALA A 170 -14.02 12.02 -16.77
C ALA A 170 -13.45 13.03 -17.77
N GLU A 171 -14.20 14.08 -18.10
CA GLU A 171 -13.78 15.13 -19.05
C GLU A 171 -12.67 16.03 -18.49
N ARG A 172 -12.53 16.11 -17.16
CA ARG A 172 -11.52 16.91 -16.46
C ARG A 172 -10.31 16.11 -16.02
N ARG A 173 -10.24 14.82 -16.36
CA ARG A 173 -9.23 13.89 -15.85
C ARG A 173 -7.80 14.42 -16.05
N GLY A 174 -6.99 14.35 -14.99
CA GLY A 174 -5.58 14.77 -14.99
C GLY A 174 -5.35 16.28 -14.88
N HIS A 175 -6.40 17.08 -14.67
CA HIS A 175 -6.30 18.53 -14.46
C HIS A 175 -6.54 18.94 -13.00
N TRP A 176 -6.71 17.97 -12.10
CA TRP A 176 -6.96 18.24 -10.69
C TRP A 176 -5.72 18.79 -9.98
N GLN A 177 -5.90 19.85 -9.19
CA GLN A 177 -4.81 20.52 -8.45
C GLN A 177 -5.09 20.64 -6.94
N GLY A 178 -6.12 19.95 -6.43
CA GLY A 178 -6.59 20.08 -5.04
C GLY A 178 -5.84 19.23 -4.01
N ARG A 179 -4.56 18.90 -4.26
CA ARG A 179 -3.81 17.96 -3.40
C ARG A 179 -3.65 18.48 -1.98
N SER A 180 -3.27 19.73 -1.82
CA SER A 180 -3.00 20.33 -0.50
C SER A 180 -4.26 20.37 0.36
N GLU A 181 -5.37 20.78 -0.25
CA GLU A 181 -6.69 20.88 0.38
C GLU A 181 -7.16 19.49 0.81
N LEU A 182 -7.01 18.48 -0.04
CA LEU A 182 -7.37 17.10 0.29
C LEU A 182 -6.51 16.54 1.42
N VAL A 183 -5.20 16.81 1.45
CA VAL A 183 -4.34 16.39 2.57
C VAL A 183 -4.80 17.01 3.88
N SER A 184 -5.18 18.28 3.89
CA SER A 184 -5.71 18.92 5.10
C SER A 184 -7.00 18.25 5.59
N LEU A 185 -7.91 17.88 4.68
CA LEU A 185 -9.13 17.14 5.04
C LEU A 185 -8.82 15.76 5.61
N LEU A 186 -7.91 15.00 4.97
CA LEU A 186 -7.53 13.66 5.40
C LEU A 186 -6.86 13.60 6.77
N LEU A 187 -6.18 14.69 7.18
CA LEU A 187 -5.52 14.78 8.49
C LEU A 187 -6.45 15.29 9.60
N ALA A 188 -7.64 15.80 9.25
CA ALA A 188 -8.62 16.30 10.22
C ALA A 188 -9.32 15.18 11.00
N ASP A 189 -9.95 15.53 12.12
CA ASP A 189 -10.81 14.65 12.92
C ASP A 189 -12.24 14.60 12.33
N ASP A 190 -12.34 14.29 11.04
CA ASP A 190 -13.62 14.20 10.32
C ASP A 190 -13.55 13.15 9.19
N PRO A 191 -14.03 11.91 9.44
CA PRO A 191 -14.02 10.87 8.42
C PRO A 191 -15.05 11.13 7.31
N HIS A 192 -16.15 11.82 7.60
CA HIS A 192 -17.14 12.20 6.58
C HIS A 192 -16.56 13.24 5.63
N GLY A 193 -15.90 14.27 6.17
CA GLY A 193 -15.18 15.29 5.40
C GLY A 193 -14.07 14.69 4.55
N SER A 194 -13.34 13.70 5.08
CA SER A 194 -12.33 12.95 4.33
C SER A 194 -12.94 12.24 3.11
N VAL A 195 -14.04 11.49 3.30
CA VAL A 195 -14.71 10.77 2.21
C VAL A 195 -15.34 11.71 1.18
N ALA A 196 -15.98 12.80 1.64
CA ALA A 196 -16.52 13.82 0.75
C ALA A 196 -15.41 14.45 -0.11
N GLY A 197 -14.28 14.81 0.51
CA GLY A 197 -13.11 15.35 -0.19
C GLY A 197 -12.55 14.40 -1.24
N LEU A 198 -12.53 13.09 -0.97
CA LEU A 198 -12.11 12.08 -1.96
C LEU A 198 -13.06 12.01 -3.16
N LEU A 199 -14.38 12.01 -2.92
CA LEU A 199 -15.38 12.02 -3.98
C LEU A 199 -15.33 13.32 -4.80
N ASP A 200 -15.18 14.46 -4.14
CA ASP A 200 -15.09 15.77 -4.80
C ASP A 200 -13.81 15.88 -5.64
N ALA A 201 -12.68 15.34 -5.17
CA ALA A 201 -11.47 15.25 -5.96
C ALA A 201 -11.69 14.44 -7.25
N LEU A 202 -12.40 13.30 -7.17
CA LEU A 202 -12.76 12.50 -8.36
C LEU A 202 -13.67 13.29 -9.31
N ARG A 203 -14.71 13.97 -8.81
CA ARG A 203 -15.59 14.85 -9.61
C ARG A 203 -14.82 16.00 -10.27
N ALA A 204 -13.81 16.51 -9.59
CA ALA A 204 -12.90 17.54 -10.10
C ALA A 204 -11.87 17.02 -11.11
N GLY A 205 -11.83 15.70 -11.37
CA GLY A 205 -10.96 15.10 -12.38
C GLY A 205 -9.66 14.50 -11.84
N ALA A 206 -9.54 14.27 -10.53
CA ALA A 206 -8.42 13.50 -9.99
C ALA A 206 -8.44 12.07 -10.57
N SER A 207 -7.30 11.61 -11.07
CA SER A 207 -7.17 10.18 -11.41
C SER A 207 -7.12 9.33 -10.13
N PRO A 208 -7.49 8.04 -10.21
CA PRO A 208 -7.31 7.09 -9.11
C PRO A 208 -5.88 7.08 -8.54
N VAL A 209 -4.87 7.25 -9.41
CA VAL A 209 -3.45 7.28 -9.02
C VAL A 209 -3.12 8.55 -8.23
N GLU A 210 -3.57 9.73 -8.69
CA GLU A 210 -3.37 11.00 -7.96
C GLU A 210 -4.06 10.99 -6.60
N LEU A 211 -5.27 10.44 -6.54
CA LEU A 211 -6.03 10.31 -5.30
C LEU A 211 -5.30 9.39 -4.30
N ALA A 212 -4.86 8.21 -4.74
CA ALA A 212 -4.14 7.26 -3.92
C ALA A 212 -2.79 7.81 -3.45
N GLY A 213 -2.04 8.50 -4.33
CA GLY A 213 -0.80 9.17 -3.97
C GLY A 213 -1.00 10.28 -2.94
N THR A 214 -2.16 10.95 -2.95
CA THR A 214 -2.52 11.97 -1.96
C THR A 214 -2.82 11.35 -0.60
N VAL A 215 -3.57 10.24 -0.55
CA VAL A 215 -3.83 9.51 0.71
C VAL A 215 -2.56 8.88 1.27
N ALA A 216 -1.71 8.27 0.43
CA ALA A 216 -0.42 7.75 0.86
C ALA A 216 0.49 8.84 1.44
N TYR A 217 0.44 10.05 0.89
CA TYR A 217 1.16 11.19 1.43
C TYR A 217 0.59 11.66 2.79
N ALA A 218 -0.74 11.68 2.96
CA ALA A 218 -1.35 11.96 4.26
C ALA A 218 -0.95 10.92 5.32
N ALA A 219 -0.93 9.63 4.96
CA ALA A 219 -0.42 8.56 5.82
C ALA A 219 1.07 8.75 6.17
N ALA A 220 1.91 9.13 5.20
CA ALA A 220 3.31 9.46 5.46
C ALA A 220 3.46 10.65 6.43
N LEU A 221 2.57 11.63 6.38
CA LEU A 221 2.56 12.75 7.33
C LEU A 221 2.17 12.31 8.75
N ARG A 222 1.36 11.27 8.93
CA ARG A 222 1.09 10.69 10.26
C ARG A 222 2.38 10.16 10.88
N ILE A 223 3.21 9.48 10.08
CA ILE A 223 4.54 9.00 10.48
C ILE A 223 5.49 10.17 10.76
N ALA A 224 5.59 11.14 9.83
CA ALA A 224 6.51 12.26 9.98
C ALA A 224 6.19 13.17 11.18
N ARG A 225 4.92 13.18 11.63
CA ARG A 225 4.43 13.92 12.79
C ARG A 225 4.24 13.04 14.03
N PHE A 226 4.72 11.81 14.00
CA PHE A 226 4.67 10.88 15.13
C PHE A 226 5.66 11.30 16.21
N HIS A 227 5.23 11.30 17.48
CA HIS A 227 6.08 11.71 18.59
C HIS A 227 6.84 10.50 19.16
N THR A 228 8.15 10.65 19.42
CA THR A 228 8.99 9.58 19.99
C THR A 228 8.66 9.23 21.44
N SER A 229 7.66 9.88 22.05
CA SER A 229 7.11 9.52 23.36
C SER A 229 5.96 8.51 23.27
N ASN A 230 5.41 8.28 22.08
CA ASN A 230 4.42 7.22 21.86
C ASN A 230 5.08 5.85 21.99
N GLU A 231 4.27 4.80 22.14
CA GLU A 231 4.79 3.44 22.26
C GLU A 231 5.24 2.89 20.90
N PHE A 232 6.11 1.88 20.91
CA PHE A 232 6.57 1.23 19.67
C PHE A 232 5.40 0.59 18.89
N GLY A 233 4.40 0.02 19.57
CA GLY A 233 3.23 -0.55 18.90
C GLY A 233 2.37 0.51 18.18
N ASP A 234 2.37 1.75 18.66
CA ASP A 234 1.69 2.87 17.98
C ASP A 234 2.40 3.23 16.67
N TRP A 235 3.73 3.10 16.64
CA TRP A 235 4.52 3.31 15.43
C TRP A 235 4.15 2.28 14.36
N ASP A 236 4.05 0.99 14.74
CA ASP A 236 3.64 -0.07 13.82
C ASP A 236 2.25 0.20 13.24
N THR A 237 1.34 0.78 14.03
CA THR A 237 0.00 1.17 13.56
C THR A 237 0.06 2.22 12.45
N ALA A 238 0.77 3.33 12.69
CA ALA A 238 0.95 4.38 11.67
C ALA A 238 1.74 3.87 10.45
N LEU A 239 2.69 2.96 10.66
CA LEU A 239 3.46 2.31 9.61
C LEU A 239 2.56 1.46 8.71
N HIS A 240 1.69 0.62 9.27
CA HIS A 240 0.75 -0.21 8.50
C HIS A 240 -0.18 0.63 7.63
N THR A 241 -0.70 1.74 8.17
CA THR A 241 -1.53 2.68 7.38
C THR A 241 -0.77 3.21 6.17
N PHE A 242 0.50 3.61 6.34
CA PHE A 242 1.32 4.09 5.24
C PHE A 242 1.67 2.99 4.23
N THR A 243 2.08 1.80 4.69
CA THR A 243 2.45 0.72 3.78
C THR A 243 1.25 0.31 2.94
N PHE A 244 0.07 0.16 3.55
CA PHE A 244 -1.19 -0.12 2.85
C PHE A 244 -1.55 0.96 1.85
N ALA A 245 -1.55 2.23 2.25
CA ALA A 245 -1.88 3.34 1.35
C ALA A 245 -0.90 3.41 0.16
N ASN A 246 0.39 3.18 0.41
CA ASN A 246 1.39 3.08 -0.65
C ASN A 246 1.17 1.84 -1.53
N GLY A 247 0.82 0.69 -0.96
CA GLY A 247 0.47 -0.53 -1.69
C GLY A 247 -0.71 -0.32 -2.64
N VAL A 248 -1.77 0.37 -2.17
CA VAL A 248 -2.92 0.77 -2.99
C VAL A 248 -2.47 1.69 -4.13
N HIS A 249 -1.64 2.69 -3.83
CA HIS A 249 -1.11 3.61 -4.84
C HIS A 249 -0.29 2.87 -5.91
N GLN A 250 0.63 1.98 -5.54
CA GLN A 250 1.40 1.20 -6.51
C GLN A 250 0.50 0.22 -7.30
N GLY A 251 -0.48 -0.40 -6.66
CA GLY A 251 -1.45 -1.26 -7.35
C GLY A 251 -2.27 -0.51 -8.39
N LEU A 252 -2.73 0.71 -8.07
CA LEU A 252 -3.44 1.56 -9.03
C LEU A 252 -2.55 2.06 -10.16
N ARG A 253 -1.25 2.28 -9.91
CA ARG A 253 -0.27 2.56 -10.97
C ARG A 253 -0.10 1.35 -11.90
N ARG A 254 -0.03 0.14 -11.35
CA ARG A 254 0.03 -1.11 -12.14
C ARG A 254 -1.22 -1.31 -13.01
N LEU A 255 -2.38 -0.92 -12.50
CA LEU A 255 -3.66 -0.96 -13.21
C LEU A 255 -3.94 0.32 -14.03
N ALA A 256 -2.98 1.24 -14.16
CA ALA A 256 -3.18 2.44 -14.97
C ALA A 256 -3.38 2.07 -16.45
N GLY A 257 -4.47 2.57 -17.04
CA GLY A 257 -4.85 2.26 -18.41
C GLY A 257 -5.52 0.90 -18.60
N TYR A 258 -5.60 0.06 -17.57
CA TYR A 258 -6.39 -1.17 -17.60
C TYR A 258 -7.88 -0.84 -17.54
N ALA A 259 -8.66 -1.48 -18.41
CA ALA A 259 -10.10 -1.29 -18.52
C ALA A 259 -10.83 -2.54 -17.99
N PRO A 260 -11.10 -2.61 -16.68
CA PRO A 260 -11.81 -3.74 -16.10
C PRO A 260 -13.28 -3.77 -16.55
N PRO A 261 -13.95 -4.94 -16.53
CA PRO A 261 -15.37 -5.07 -16.85
C PRO A 261 -16.28 -4.14 -16.03
N GLU A 262 -15.88 -3.80 -14.81
CA GLU A 262 -16.62 -2.91 -13.90
C GLU A 262 -16.51 -1.42 -14.28
N GLY A 263 -15.73 -1.06 -15.30
CA GLY A 263 -15.54 0.31 -15.80
C GLY A 263 -14.49 1.12 -15.04
N TYR A 264 -14.06 0.67 -13.85
CA TYR A 264 -12.94 1.24 -13.10
C TYR A 264 -12.30 0.18 -12.17
N PRO A 265 -11.02 0.33 -11.79
CA PRO A 265 -10.37 -0.60 -10.88
C PRO A 265 -11.02 -0.63 -9.50
N LEU A 266 -11.55 -1.78 -9.07
CA LEU A 266 -12.19 -1.92 -7.75
C LEU A 266 -11.22 -1.67 -6.60
N LEU A 267 -9.90 -1.81 -6.83
CA LEU A 267 -8.84 -1.39 -5.94
C LEU A 267 -8.98 0.07 -5.46
N LEU A 268 -9.68 0.94 -6.19
CA LEU A 268 -9.94 2.32 -5.76
C LEU A 268 -10.66 2.38 -4.40
N ARG A 269 -11.42 1.35 -4.02
CA ARG A 269 -12.00 1.23 -2.66
C ARG A 269 -10.93 1.28 -1.57
N GLY A 270 -9.76 0.70 -1.82
CA GLY A 270 -8.62 0.73 -0.91
C GLY A 270 -8.12 2.14 -0.59
N VAL A 271 -8.35 3.13 -1.47
CA VAL A 271 -8.00 4.54 -1.19
C VAL A 271 -8.87 5.11 -0.07
N PHE A 272 -10.16 4.75 -0.06
CA PHE A 272 -11.09 5.17 0.97
C PHE A 272 -10.84 4.39 2.28
N ASP A 273 -10.57 3.09 2.19
CA ASP A 273 -10.16 2.29 3.36
C ASP A 273 -8.89 2.88 4.02
N ALA A 274 -7.90 3.27 3.22
CA ALA A 274 -6.69 3.92 3.70
C ALA A 274 -6.97 5.25 4.39
N ALA A 275 -7.88 6.07 3.84
CA ALA A 275 -8.29 7.33 4.47
C ALA A 275 -8.95 7.11 5.84
N MET A 276 -9.74 6.04 6.01
CA MET A 276 -10.30 5.68 7.31
C MET A 276 -9.22 5.26 8.31
N SER A 277 -8.21 4.52 7.86
CA SER A 277 -7.05 4.20 8.72
C SER A 277 -6.26 5.46 9.11
N VAL A 278 -6.04 6.41 8.18
CA VAL A 278 -5.42 7.72 8.48
C VAL A 278 -6.21 8.51 9.52
N TYR A 279 -7.55 8.43 9.49
CA TYR A 279 -8.41 9.02 10.50
C TYR A 279 -8.30 8.30 11.85
N LEU A 280 -8.25 6.97 11.87
CA LEU A 280 -8.09 6.21 13.11
C LEU A 280 -6.74 6.52 13.80
N ASP A 281 -5.70 6.78 13.02
CA ASP A 281 -4.37 7.14 13.52
C ASP A 281 -4.27 8.57 14.09
N ARG A 282 -5.34 9.38 14.01
CA ARG A 282 -5.30 10.80 14.39
C ARG A 282 -4.78 11.07 15.79
N PHE A 283 -5.08 10.19 16.75
CA PHE A 283 -4.68 10.33 18.14
C PHE A 283 -3.16 10.22 18.34
N LEU A 284 -2.46 9.58 17.40
CA LEU A 284 -1.00 9.39 17.45
C LEU A 284 -0.23 10.69 17.18
N ASN A 285 -0.92 11.76 16.78
CA ASN A 285 -0.34 13.06 16.48
C ASN A 285 -1.05 14.21 17.22
N ILE A 286 -1.45 14.02 18.48
CA ILE A 286 -2.06 15.09 19.30
C ILE A 286 -1.17 15.42 20.50
N PRO A 287 -0.49 16.60 20.53
CA PRO A 287 -0.24 17.48 19.38
C PRO A 287 0.73 16.83 18.37
N PRO A 288 0.74 17.27 17.10
CA PRO A 288 1.62 16.67 16.10
C PRO A 288 3.07 17.04 16.40
N ALA A 289 3.99 16.08 16.25
CA ALA A 289 5.41 16.39 16.28
C ALA A 289 5.74 17.41 15.18
N ARG A 290 6.66 18.31 15.50
CA ARG A 290 7.09 19.35 14.55
C ARG A 290 7.95 18.70 13.48
N LEU A 291 7.63 18.99 12.22
CA LEU A 291 8.53 18.67 11.13
C LEU A 291 9.80 19.52 11.28
N PRO A 292 10.99 18.99 10.95
CA PRO A 292 12.21 19.78 10.95
C PRO A 292 12.04 21.02 10.05
N GLU A 293 12.44 22.17 10.56
CA GLU A 293 12.48 23.42 9.79
C GLU A 293 13.90 23.66 9.24
N PRO A 294 14.02 24.25 8.05
CA PRO A 294 15.31 24.59 7.48
C PRO A 294 16.00 25.66 8.33
N VAL A 295 17.26 25.41 8.73
CA VAL A 295 18.08 26.42 9.40
C VAL A 295 18.48 27.54 8.43
N SER A 296 18.59 27.22 7.13
CA SER A 296 18.79 28.16 6.03
C SER A 296 18.36 27.51 4.70
N HIS A 297 17.64 28.26 3.86
CA HIS A 297 17.32 27.86 2.48
C HIS A 297 18.45 28.19 1.49
N THR A 298 19.50 28.87 1.96
CA THR A 298 20.61 29.35 1.15
C THR A 298 21.91 28.71 1.61
N GLY A 299 22.67 28.16 0.67
CA GLY A 299 23.97 27.54 0.93
C GLY A 299 24.18 26.29 0.07
N GLN A 300 25.43 25.86 -0.07
CA GLN A 300 25.76 24.58 -0.68
C GLN A 300 25.25 23.44 0.20
N ALA A 301 24.72 22.37 -0.41
CA ALA A 301 24.32 21.17 0.30
C ALA A 301 25.48 20.65 1.17
N PRO A 302 25.21 20.29 2.44
CA PRO A 302 26.23 19.70 3.29
C PRO A 302 26.66 18.34 2.72
N ALA A 303 27.77 17.80 3.23
CA ALA A 303 28.09 16.40 2.99
C ALA A 303 26.93 15.50 3.43
N LEU A 304 26.82 14.31 2.83
CA LEU A 304 25.85 13.30 3.26
C LEU A 304 25.95 13.11 4.77
N PRO A 305 24.82 13.15 5.50
CA PRO A 305 24.83 12.90 6.93
C PRO A 305 25.29 11.47 7.20
N ASP A 306 26.11 11.28 8.24
CA ASP A 306 26.51 9.95 8.73
C ASP A 306 25.33 9.31 9.49
N LEU A 307 24.36 8.82 8.71
CA LEU A 307 23.15 8.20 9.23
C LEU A 307 23.45 6.87 9.87
N ALA A 308 24.42 6.10 9.36
CA ALA A 308 24.85 4.85 9.98
C ALA A 308 25.28 5.06 11.45
N SER A 309 26.11 6.07 11.74
CA SER A 309 26.51 6.39 13.12
C SER A 309 25.36 6.89 13.99
N LEU A 310 24.38 7.60 13.42
CA LEU A 310 23.19 8.01 14.15
C LEU A 310 22.29 6.81 14.46
N LEU A 311 22.05 5.93 13.50
CA LEU A 311 21.16 4.77 13.62
C LEU A 311 21.77 3.62 14.45
N ASP A 312 23.09 3.57 14.61
CA ASP A 312 23.78 2.64 15.52
C ASP A 312 23.69 3.05 17.00
N ARG A 313 23.04 4.19 17.29
CA ARG A 313 22.82 4.69 18.66
C ARG A 313 21.35 4.74 19.01
N GLN A 314 21.04 4.45 20.27
CA GLN A 314 19.67 4.51 20.77
C GLN A 314 19.12 5.95 20.73
N GLN A 315 17.83 6.08 20.42
CA GLN A 315 17.05 7.33 20.50
C GLN A 315 17.55 8.48 19.62
N GLN A 316 18.16 8.20 18.47
CA GLN A 316 18.63 9.23 17.53
C GLN A 316 17.60 9.64 16.44
N VAL A 317 16.31 9.30 16.63
CA VAL A 317 15.26 9.53 15.62
C VAL A 317 15.17 11.01 15.22
N ASN A 318 15.14 11.93 16.19
CA ASN A 318 15.02 13.36 15.92
C ASN A 318 16.30 13.94 15.28
N GLN A 319 17.47 13.45 15.69
CA GLN A 319 18.77 13.85 15.15
C GLN A 319 18.91 13.40 13.70
N ALA A 320 18.55 12.15 13.41
CA ALA A 320 18.52 11.61 12.05
C ALA A 320 17.53 12.40 11.17
N GLY A 321 16.31 12.67 11.67
CA GLY A 321 15.32 13.48 10.98
C GLY A 321 15.81 14.89 10.66
N ALA A 322 16.46 15.56 11.60
CA ALA A 322 17.02 16.90 11.40
C ALA A 322 18.17 16.90 10.37
N ALA A 323 19.04 15.88 10.41
CA ALA A 323 20.16 15.76 9.47
C ALA A 323 19.68 15.50 8.03
N VAL A 324 18.70 14.60 7.86
CA VAL A 324 18.03 14.35 6.57
C VAL A 324 17.38 15.62 6.04
N ALA A 325 16.65 16.34 6.88
CA ALA A 325 15.96 17.55 6.48
C ALA A 325 16.93 18.67 6.07
N ASP A 326 17.98 18.95 6.85
CA ASP A 326 18.96 19.99 6.50
C ASP A 326 19.68 19.66 5.18
N TYR A 327 20.02 18.39 4.95
CA TYR A 327 20.60 17.94 3.68
C TYR A 327 19.66 18.22 2.49
N LEU A 328 18.40 17.81 2.58
CA LEU A 328 17.43 17.97 1.49
C LEU A 328 17.04 19.45 1.28
N PHE A 329 16.83 20.23 2.34
CA PHE A 329 16.46 21.64 2.23
C PHE A 329 17.54 22.51 1.57
N ARG A 330 18.81 22.07 1.60
CA ARG A 330 19.95 22.74 0.95
C ARG A 330 20.28 22.16 -0.43
N GLY A 331 19.37 21.38 -1.02
CA GLY A 331 19.52 20.83 -2.37
C GLY A 331 20.40 19.60 -2.45
N GLY A 332 20.55 18.85 -1.35
CA GLY A 332 21.19 17.54 -1.35
C GLY A 332 20.49 16.54 -2.29
N ASP A 333 21.25 15.58 -2.78
CA ASP A 333 20.76 14.54 -3.70
C ASP A 333 19.99 13.46 -2.94
N ALA A 334 18.68 13.40 -3.19
CA ALA A 334 17.80 12.41 -2.56
C ALA A 334 18.16 10.96 -2.93
N ASP A 335 18.75 10.70 -4.10
CA ASP A 335 19.23 9.35 -4.46
C ASP A 335 20.45 8.96 -3.64
N ALA A 336 21.41 9.87 -3.49
CA ALA A 336 22.57 9.66 -2.65
C ALA A 336 22.19 9.44 -1.17
N LEU A 337 21.18 10.17 -0.67
CA LEU A 337 20.64 9.98 0.67
C LEU A 337 19.97 8.61 0.85
N ARG A 338 19.20 8.16 -0.14
CA ARG A 338 18.59 6.81 -0.12
C ARG A 338 19.62 5.70 -0.11
N ALA A 339 20.77 5.89 -0.77
CA ALA A 339 21.85 4.92 -0.80
C ALA A 339 22.56 4.74 0.56
N GLU A 340 22.47 5.74 1.43
CA GLU A 340 23.09 5.75 2.77
C GLU A 340 22.20 5.13 3.85
N LEU A 341 20.88 5.05 3.62
CA LEU A 341 19.87 4.48 4.51
C LEU A 341 19.77 2.95 4.38
#